data_AF-A0A661AEM6-F1
#
_entry.id   AF-A0A661AEM6-F1
#
_cell.length_a   1.000
_cell.length_b   1.000
_cell.length_c   1.000
_cell.angle_alpha   90.00
_cell.angle_beta   90.00
_cell.angle_gamma   90.00
#
_symmetry.space_group_name_H-M   'P 1'
#
loop_
_entity.id
_entity.type
_entity.pdbx_description
1 polymer ?
#
loop_
_entity_poly.entity_id
_entity_poly.type
_entity_poly.pdbx_seq_one_letter_code
_entity_poly.pdbx_strand_id
1 'polypeptide(L)'
;MLLLFFITLKSHQINDLNIVITNAGRIGTNGDYSRYEWSFEFPQGSGREYLFVGSLWIGAVVKECYKECYRVSYGVDGWQPYEEFSPGSQDTIYEFTGDEAVSDHDLYCIYWDTCGGTAPEYFPMGLQVHERSYAWAHGAVKAGVIIDYVIKNVGNYYLDSVHVGLYVDGDCHPVISDPWSAWFGAQDDITGLCIWRDPIDTLWPSETILYTWNGSGYTGINVSGLPKYRSVKDYILTAWIADADGYNDAYSGGPSDQPECIGCRLLGPEIPCVSYNWWLSDPDPSLDWGPSDPANPEDVNHTPSDAYYVFPDSAKYILLSNRSLDPDQIGPRG
;
A
#
# COMPACT_ATOMS: atom_id res chain seq x y z
N MET A 1 -8.99 -0.24 34.29
CA MET A 1 -7.58 0.03 33.96
C MET A 1 -7.59 0.55 32.54
N LEU A 2 -7.30 1.84 32.34
CA LEU A 2 -7.18 2.40 30.99
C LEU A 2 -5.83 1.89 30.46
N LEU A 3 -5.82 0.99 29.48
CA LEU A 3 -4.60 0.67 28.75
C LEU A 3 -4.37 1.83 27.79
N LEU A 4 -3.30 2.61 28.01
CA LEU A 4 -2.74 3.44 26.94
C LEU A 4 -1.86 2.53 26.11
N PHE A 5 -2.16 2.42 24.82
CA PHE A 5 -1.28 1.82 23.83
C PHE A 5 -0.45 2.93 23.19
N PHE A 6 0.81 2.66 22.89
CA PHE A 6 1.71 3.62 22.25
C PHE A 6 2.13 3.12 20.87
N ILE A 7 1.80 3.92 19.85
CA ILE A 7 2.35 3.68 18.52
C ILE A 7 3.87 3.81 18.61
N THR A 8 4.55 2.70 18.31
CA THR A 8 6.00 2.62 18.28
C THR A 8 6.45 2.70 16.84
N LEU A 9 7.40 3.58 16.54
CA LEU A 9 8.06 3.65 15.23
C LEU A 9 9.42 2.95 15.31
N LYS A 10 9.74 2.09 14.33
CA LYS A 10 11.09 1.56 14.07
C LYS A 10 11.38 1.65 12.59
N SER A 11 12.66 1.58 12.20
CA SER A 11 13.05 1.69 10.80
C SER A 11 14.08 0.65 10.40
N HIS A 12 13.97 0.15 9.16
CA HIS A 12 15.09 -0.52 8.49
C HIS A 12 16.01 0.55 7.90
N GLN A 13 17.30 0.48 8.24
CA GLN A 13 18.33 1.45 7.81
C GLN A 13 19.64 0.76 7.41
N ILE A 14 19.57 -0.52 7.01
CA ILE A 14 20.74 -1.35 6.72
C ILE A 14 20.97 -1.58 5.22
N ASN A 15 20.03 -1.13 4.38
CA ASN A 15 20.02 -1.33 2.94
C ASN A 15 20.00 0.03 2.22
N ASP A 16 19.74 0.08 0.91
CA ASP A 16 19.79 1.33 0.13
C ASP A 16 18.61 2.28 0.38
N LEU A 17 17.70 1.94 1.29
CA LEU A 17 16.56 2.77 1.65
C LEU A 17 16.45 2.92 3.16
N ASN A 18 15.72 3.93 3.61
CA ASN A 18 15.14 3.93 4.93
C ASN A 18 13.64 3.72 4.81
N ILE A 19 13.03 2.89 5.64
CA ILE A 19 11.56 2.78 5.74
C ILE A 19 11.14 2.67 7.19
N VAL A 20 10.09 3.38 7.58
CA VAL A 20 9.51 3.36 8.94
C VAL A 20 8.34 2.39 9.01
N ILE A 21 8.34 1.56 10.04
CA ILE A 21 7.30 0.57 10.37
C ILE A 21 6.72 0.90 11.74
N THR A 22 5.40 0.75 11.88
CA THR A 22 4.70 0.90 13.17
C THR A 22 4.20 -0.43 13.73
N ASN A 23 3.74 -0.42 14.98
CA ASN A 23 3.04 -1.53 15.62
C ASN A 23 1.50 -1.40 15.51
N ALA A 24 0.98 -0.72 14.49
CA ALA A 24 -0.46 -0.47 14.32
C ALA A 24 -0.92 -0.54 12.85
N GLY A 25 -0.25 -1.32 11.99
CA GLY A 25 -0.64 -1.47 10.58
C GLY A 25 -0.43 -0.22 9.70
N ARG A 26 0.33 0.74 10.21
CA ARG A 26 0.81 1.92 9.50
C ARG A 26 2.28 1.76 9.10
N ILE A 27 2.62 2.19 7.89
CA ILE A 27 3.97 2.31 7.37
C ILE A 27 4.24 3.81 7.21
N GLY A 28 5.39 4.29 7.63
CA GLY A 28 5.70 5.72 7.60
C GLY A 28 5.32 6.49 8.86
N THR A 29 5.64 7.79 8.84
CA THR A 29 5.55 8.66 10.03
C THR A 29 4.16 9.27 10.19
N ASN A 30 3.42 9.48 9.09
CA ASN A 30 2.15 10.21 9.10
C ASN A 30 2.28 11.58 9.79
N GLY A 31 3.38 12.29 9.53
CA GLY A 31 3.69 13.58 10.14
C GLY A 31 4.27 13.54 11.56
N ASP A 32 4.44 12.36 12.17
CA ASP A 32 5.17 12.23 13.44
C ASP A 32 6.69 12.18 13.22
N TYR A 33 7.28 13.38 13.13
CA TYR A 33 8.72 13.55 12.95
C TYR A 33 9.53 13.49 14.25
N SER A 34 8.94 13.04 15.37
CA SER A 34 9.62 13.05 16.68
C SER A 34 10.82 12.10 16.74
N ARG A 35 10.85 11.08 15.87
CA ARG A 35 11.89 10.04 15.84
C ARG A 35 12.62 9.92 14.50
N TYR A 36 11.90 10.07 13.39
CA TYR A 36 12.42 9.99 12.04
C TYR A 36 11.84 11.16 11.26
N GLU A 37 12.67 11.93 10.56
CA GLU A 37 12.18 13.02 9.69
C GLU A 37 11.66 12.49 8.35
N TRP A 38 11.73 11.17 8.13
CA TRP A 38 11.34 10.49 6.92
C TRP A 38 10.53 9.23 7.19
N SER A 39 9.64 8.90 6.27
CA SER A 39 8.85 7.67 6.25
C SER A 39 9.46 6.63 5.31
N PHE A 40 9.83 7.06 4.09
CA PHE A 40 10.56 6.24 3.11
C PHE A 40 11.59 7.10 2.37
N GLU A 41 12.87 6.90 2.64
CA GLU A 41 13.95 7.64 1.98
C GLU A 41 14.69 6.74 0.98
N PHE A 42 14.88 7.20 -0.26
CA PHE A 42 15.68 6.49 -1.25
C PHE A 42 16.41 7.43 -2.24
N PRO A 43 17.70 7.20 -2.53
CA PRO A 43 18.61 6.33 -1.80
C PRO A 43 18.78 6.77 -0.34
N GLN A 44 19.17 5.84 0.53
CA GLN A 44 19.43 6.12 1.93
C GLN A 44 20.43 7.28 2.08
N GLY A 45 20.07 8.29 2.89
CA GLY A 45 20.91 9.47 3.13
C GLY A 45 20.93 10.49 1.98
N SER A 46 20.01 10.40 1.03
CA SER A 46 19.86 11.37 -0.07
C SER A 46 19.09 12.63 0.33
N GLY A 47 18.32 12.60 1.42
CA GLY A 47 17.39 13.65 1.81
C GLY A 47 16.13 13.71 0.93
N ARG A 48 15.74 12.58 0.33
CA ARG A 48 14.59 12.46 -0.59
C ARG A 48 13.58 11.44 -0.08
N GLU A 49 12.34 11.86 0.13
CA GLU A 49 11.24 11.05 0.64
C GLU A 49 10.23 10.69 -0.46
N TYR A 50 9.65 9.49 -0.37
CA TYR A 50 8.73 8.95 -1.38
C TYR A 50 7.50 8.28 -0.77
N LEU A 51 7.25 8.54 0.52
CA LEU A 51 6.06 8.06 1.22
C LEU A 51 5.76 9.08 2.31
N PHE A 52 4.53 9.54 2.45
CA PHE A 52 4.07 10.18 3.69
C PHE A 52 3.61 9.11 4.68
N VAL A 53 2.70 8.25 4.22
CA VAL A 53 2.16 7.15 4.99
C VAL A 53 1.63 6.05 4.08
N GLY A 54 1.72 4.82 4.53
CA GLY A 54 1.00 3.67 3.96
C GLY A 54 0.26 2.90 5.03
N SER A 55 -0.68 2.04 4.64
CA SER A 55 -1.43 1.23 5.59
C SER A 55 -1.91 -0.09 5.05
N LEU A 56 -1.90 -1.11 5.91
CA LEU A 56 -2.65 -2.33 5.69
C LEU A 56 -4.15 -2.05 5.85
N TRP A 57 -4.92 -2.36 4.83
CA TRP A 57 -6.39 -2.36 4.87
C TRP A 57 -6.91 -3.79 4.74
N ILE A 58 -7.87 -4.18 5.58
CA ILE A 58 -8.52 -5.48 5.54
C ILE A 58 -10.02 -5.25 5.52
N GLY A 59 -10.67 -5.63 4.43
CA GLY A 59 -12.12 -5.53 4.25
C GLY A 59 -12.81 -6.89 4.26
N ALA A 60 -14.01 -6.96 4.84
CA ALA A 60 -14.84 -8.16 4.81
C ALA A 60 -16.34 -7.84 4.80
N VAL A 61 -17.14 -8.80 4.34
CA VAL A 61 -18.57 -8.81 4.57
C VAL A 61 -18.85 -9.53 5.89
N VAL A 62 -19.47 -8.81 6.82
CA VAL A 62 -19.84 -9.30 8.14
C VAL A 62 -21.36 -9.38 8.25
N LYS A 63 -21.86 -10.50 8.77
CA LYS A 63 -23.28 -10.66 9.06
C LYS A 63 -23.61 -10.13 10.45
N GLU A 64 -24.23 -8.97 10.49
CA GLU A 64 -24.73 -8.35 11.73
C GLU A 64 -26.24 -8.61 11.86
N CYS A 65 -26.60 -9.47 12.81
CA CYS A 65 -27.97 -9.98 12.98
C CYS A 65 -28.52 -10.63 11.68
N TYR A 66 -29.28 -9.87 10.89
CA TYR A 66 -29.90 -10.33 9.64
C TYR A 66 -29.43 -9.54 8.41
N LYS A 67 -28.51 -8.59 8.56
CA LYS A 67 -28.01 -7.73 7.49
C LYS A 67 -26.53 -8.05 7.21
N GLU A 68 -26.17 -8.03 5.92
CA GLU A 68 -24.78 -8.01 5.49
C GLU A 68 -24.25 -6.57 5.55
N CYS A 69 -23.14 -6.40 6.23
CA CYS A 69 -22.47 -5.12 6.40
C CYS A 69 -21.05 -5.25 5.87
N TYR A 70 -20.60 -4.26 5.10
CA TYR A 70 -19.20 -4.14 4.73
C TYR A 70 -18.45 -3.46 5.87
N ARG A 71 -17.28 -3.99 6.21
CA ARG A 71 -16.40 -3.52 7.29
C ARG A 71 -14.97 -3.48 6.80
N VAL A 72 -14.21 -2.47 7.20
CA VAL A 72 -12.79 -2.35 6.86
C VAL A 72 -12.01 -1.89 8.08
N SER A 73 -10.96 -2.64 8.43
CA SER A 73 -10.01 -2.22 9.45
C SER A 73 -8.67 -1.85 8.83
N TYR A 74 -8.09 -0.77 9.35
CA TYR A 74 -6.94 -0.10 8.76
C TYR A 74 -6.07 0.58 9.83
N GLY A 75 -4.82 0.86 9.49
CA GLY A 75 -3.88 1.62 10.33
C GLY A 75 -3.94 3.13 10.09
N VAL A 76 -4.32 3.57 8.89
CA VAL A 76 -4.68 4.97 8.54
C VAL A 76 -5.55 4.95 7.28
N ASP A 77 -6.43 5.94 7.10
CA ASP A 77 -7.27 6.09 5.91
C ASP A 77 -7.09 7.40 5.12
N GLY A 78 -6.06 8.18 5.47
CA GLY A 78 -5.65 9.40 4.77
C GLY A 78 -5.76 10.61 5.69
N TRP A 79 -6.54 11.62 5.29
CA TRP A 79 -6.62 12.91 5.97
C TRP A 79 -7.17 12.86 7.39
N GLN A 80 -7.97 11.84 7.71
CA GLN A 80 -8.55 11.70 9.04
C GLN A 80 -7.51 11.08 10.00
N PRO A 81 -7.43 11.55 11.25
CA PRO A 81 -6.52 10.99 12.25
C PRO A 81 -7.10 9.70 12.85
N TYR A 82 -7.75 8.88 12.03
CA TYR A 82 -8.41 7.66 12.47
C TYR A 82 -7.55 6.44 12.20
N GLU A 83 -7.53 5.55 13.17
CA GLU A 83 -6.84 4.27 13.11
C GLU A 83 -7.81 3.24 13.72
N GLU A 84 -7.91 2.06 13.11
CA GLU A 84 -8.71 0.96 13.66
C GLU A 84 -7.84 -0.16 14.24
N PHE A 85 -6.62 -0.32 13.71
CA PHE A 85 -5.63 -1.17 14.33
C PHE A 85 -4.98 -0.47 15.51
N SER A 86 -4.84 -1.21 16.61
CA SER A 86 -4.10 -0.78 17.78
C SER A 86 -3.04 -1.80 18.16
N PRO A 87 -1.93 -1.36 18.78
CA PRO A 87 -0.93 -2.27 19.30
C PRO A 87 -1.53 -3.36 20.17
N GLY A 88 -1.06 -4.59 19.99
CA GLY A 88 -1.48 -5.69 20.85
C GLY A 88 -0.96 -5.56 22.27
N SER A 89 -1.26 -6.57 23.10
CA SER A 89 -0.76 -6.64 24.49
C SER A 89 0.77 -6.55 24.65
N GLN A 90 1.52 -6.73 23.56
CA GLN A 90 2.99 -6.64 23.53
C GLN A 90 3.51 -5.25 23.14
N ASP A 91 2.62 -4.28 22.83
CA ASP A 91 2.84 -2.84 22.62
C ASP A 91 4.26 -2.41 22.22
N THR A 92 4.82 -3.07 21.19
CA THR A 92 6.20 -2.84 20.76
C THR A 92 6.47 -3.42 19.38
N ILE A 93 7.66 -3.13 18.86
CA ILE A 93 8.25 -3.76 17.69
C ILE A 93 9.53 -4.49 18.11
N TYR A 94 9.51 -5.81 18.03
CA TYR A 94 10.67 -6.65 18.23
C TYR A 94 11.61 -6.52 17.04
N GLU A 95 12.91 -6.59 17.31
CA GLU A 95 13.96 -6.40 16.32
C GLU A 95 14.95 -7.54 16.45
N PHE A 96 15.25 -8.19 15.33
CA PHE A 96 16.16 -9.34 15.28
C PHE A 96 17.29 -9.07 14.30
N THR A 97 18.48 -9.52 14.65
CA THR A 97 19.70 -9.48 13.82
C THR A 97 20.51 -10.76 14.06
N GLY A 98 21.47 -11.06 13.17
CA GLY A 98 22.34 -12.23 13.31
C GLY A 98 21.56 -13.56 13.25
N ASP A 99 21.92 -14.52 14.11
CA ASP A 99 21.37 -15.89 14.05
C ASP A 99 19.87 -16.00 14.40
N GLU A 100 19.26 -14.96 14.97
CA GLU A 100 17.84 -14.92 15.31
C GLU A 100 16.96 -14.35 14.17
N ALA A 101 17.57 -13.71 13.19
CA ALA A 101 16.88 -13.08 12.07
C ALA A 101 16.83 -14.00 10.84
N VAL A 102 15.77 -13.86 10.04
CA VAL A 102 15.67 -14.50 8.73
C VAL A 102 16.46 -13.70 7.68
N SER A 103 16.49 -12.37 7.84
CA SER A 103 17.26 -11.43 7.02
C SER A 103 18.40 -10.78 7.82
N ASP A 104 19.08 -9.78 7.27
CA ASP A 104 20.13 -9.06 8.02
C ASP A 104 19.52 -8.18 9.13
N HIS A 105 18.25 -7.77 8.96
CA HIS A 105 17.48 -7.03 9.95
C HIS A 105 15.99 -7.32 9.80
N ASP A 106 15.38 -7.94 10.82
CA ASP A 106 13.94 -8.19 10.86
C ASP A 106 13.27 -7.29 11.91
N LEU A 107 12.09 -6.77 11.58
CA LEU A 107 11.17 -6.17 12.56
C LEU A 107 9.89 -7.00 12.66
N TYR A 108 9.35 -7.15 13.86
CA TYR A 108 8.15 -7.95 14.12
C TYR A 108 7.23 -7.29 15.13
N CYS A 109 5.95 -7.19 14.82
CA CYS A 109 4.93 -6.67 15.72
C CYS A 109 3.60 -7.43 15.60
N ILE A 110 2.73 -7.21 16.59
CA ILE A 110 1.36 -7.74 16.60
C ILE A 110 0.39 -6.61 16.94
N TYR A 111 -0.63 -6.44 16.12
CA TYR A 111 -1.71 -5.47 16.33
C TYR A 111 -3.09 -6.07 16.02
N TRP A 112 -4.13 -5.37 16.44
CA TRP A 112 -5.49 -5.90 16.49
C TRP A 112 -6.49 -4.80 16.17
N ASP A 113 -7.63 -5.17 15.59
CA ASP A 113 -8.79 -4.27 15.42
C ASP A 113 -9.78 -4.38 16.59
N THR A 114 -9.45 -5.14 17.65
CA THR A 114 -10.42 -5.48 18.72
C THR A 114 -10.57 -4.41 19.78
N CYS A 115 -9.71 -3.39 19.76
CA CYS A 115 -9.68 -2.31 20.72
C CYS A 115 -9.01 -1.08 20.11
N GLY A 116 -9.25 0.08 20.72
CA GLY A 116 -8.48 1.30 20.45
C GLY A 116 -8.81 2.00 19.13
N GLY A 117 -9.70 1.45 18.31
CA GLY A 117 -10.19 2.12 17.10
C GLY A 117 -10.81 3.49 17.40
N THR A 118 -10.44 4.48 16.59
CA THR A 118 -10.82 5.89 16.78
C THR A 118 -11.80 6.43 15.74
N ALA A 119 -12.00 5.69 14.64
CA ALA A 119 -12.96 6.05 13.60
C ALA A 119 -14.42 6.06 14.13
N PRO A 120 -15.27 7.02 13.72
CA PRO A 120 -16.68 7.05 14.10
C PRO A 120 -17.48 5.79 13.69
N GLU A 121 -17.09 5.17 12.59
CA GLU A 121 -17.65 3.95 12.02
C GLU A 121 -17.03 2.66 12.54
N TYR A 122 -16.00 2.77 13.39
CA TYR A 122 -15.18 1.66 13.87
C TYR A 122 -16.01 0.46 14.32
N PHE A 123 -15.64 -0.70 13.76
CA PHE A 123 -16.25 -1.97 14.07
C PHE A 123 -15.17 -3.05 14.24
N PRO A 124 -15.01 -3.63 15.44
CA PRO A 124 -14.02 -4.69 15.66
C PRO A 124 -14.46 -5.99 14.98
N MET A 125 -13.93 -6.28 13.79
CA MET A 125 -14.16 -7.55 13.10
C MET A 125 -13.53 -8.73 13.83
N GLY A 126 -12.49 -8.49 14.64
CA GLY A 126 -11.80 -9.51 15.41
C GLY A 126 -10.56 -10.02 14.72
N LEU A 127 -9.80 -9.13 14.11
CA LEU A 127 -8.53 -9.36 13.45
C LEU A 127 -7.37 -9.23 14.44
N GLN A 128 -6.47 -10.21 14.39
CA GLN A 128 -5.12 -10.13 14.91
C GLN A 128 -4.17 -10.23 13.72
N VAL A 129 -3.29 -9.26 13.56
CA VAL A 129 -2.28 -9.23 12.50
C VAL A 129 -0.91 -9.41 13.12
N HIS A 130 -0.13 -10.33 12.56
CA HIS A 130 1.29 -10.47 12.80
C HIS A 130 1.98 -9.90 11.58
N GLU A 131 2.75 -8.84 11.77
CA GLU A 131 3.50 -8.19 10.69
C GLU A 131 4.99 -8.43 10.94
N ARG A 132 5.70 -8.87 9.89
CA ARG A 132 7.15 -9.02 9.91
C ARG A 132 7.76 -8.41 8.67
N SER A 133 8.72 -7.51 8.84
CA SER A 133 9.44 -6.91 7.74
C SER A 133 10.91 -7.34 7.74
N TYR A 134 11.49 -7.48 6.54
CA TYR A 134 12.80 -8.06 6.30
C TYR A 134 13.64 -7.16 5.40
N ALA A 135 14.88 -6.89 5.81
CA ALA A 135 15.85 -6.12 5.03
C ALA A 135 17.18 -6.88 4.90
N TRP A 136 17.80 -6.78 3.72
CA TRP A 136 19.13 -7.33 3.46
C TRP A 136 20.08 -6.20 3.08
N ALA A 137 21.27 -6.18 3.69
CA ALA A 137 22.32 -5.21 3.40
C ALA A 137 23.08 -5.52 2.10
N HIS A 138 22.81 -6.70 1.51
CA HIS A 138 23.56 -7.24 0.38
C HIS A 138 22.67 -7.90 -0.67
N GLY A 139 23.17 -8.00 -1.90
CA GLY A 139 22.51 -8.75 -2.98
C GLY A 139 21.41 -7.98 -3.73
N ALA A 140 20.56 -8.72 -4.43
CA ALA A 140 19.59 -8.18 -5.39
C ALA A 140 18.38 -7.46 -4.76
N VAL A 141 18.26 -7.48 -3.43
CA VAL A 141 17.13 -6.89 -2.67
C VAL A 141 17.58 -5.73 -1.77
N LYS A 142 18.75 -5.13 -2.02
CA LYS A 142 19.23 -4.00 -1.20
C LYS A 142 18.39 -2.73 -1.37
N ALA A 143 17.67 -2.57 -2.48
CA ALA A 143 16.75 -1.46 -2.72
C ALA A 143 15.28 -1.90 -2.49
N GLY A 144 15.03 -2.64 -1.40
CA GLY A 144 13.69 -3.12 -1.08
C GLY A 144 13.58 -3.70 0.33
N VAL A 145 12.35 -3.72 0.84
CA VAL A 145 11.95 -4.41 2.07
C VAL A 145 10.79 -5.34 1.74
N ILE A 146 10.83 -6.55 2.30
CA ILE A 146 9.71 -7.49 2.20
C ILE A 146 8.90 -7.37 3.48
N ILE A 147 7.59 -7.21 3.37
CA ILE A 147 6.67 -7.23 4.52
C ILE A 147 5.74 -8.43 4.37
N ASP A 148 5.70 -9.26 5.41
CA ASP A 148 4.88 -10.45 5.53
C ASP A 148 3.79 -10.24 6.57
N TYR A 149 2.57 -10.63 6.21
CA TYR A 149 1.38 -10.46 7.05
C TYR A 149 0.72 -11.82 7.30
N VAL A 150 0.57 -12.18 8.57
CA VAL A 150 -0.30 -13.28 8.99
C VAL A 150 -1.53 -12.71 9.69
N ILE A 151 -2.67 -12.74 8.99
CA ILE A 151 -3.95 -12.23 9.45
C ILE A 151 -4.76 -13.39 10.04
N LYS A 152 -5.25 -13.21 11.27
CA LYS A 152 -6.04 -14.21 11.99
C LYS A 152 -7.36 -13.62 12.43
N ASN A 153 -8.45 -14.31 12.10
CA ASN A 153 -9.74 -14.06 12.74
C ASN A 153 -9.75 -14.72 14.13
N VAL A 154 -9.76 -13.90 15.16
CA VAL A 154 -9.84 -14.25 16.59
C VAL A 154 -11.16 -13.78 17.22
N GLY A 155 -12.03 -13.15 16.41
CA GLY A 155 -13.35 -12.69 16.81
C GLY A 155 -14.43 -13.76 16.74
N ASN A 156 -15.67 -13.31 16.89
CA ASN A 156 -16.86 -14.16 16.83
C ASN A 156 -17.60 -14.07 15.49
N TYR A 157 -17.20 -13.14 14.63
CA TYR A 157 -17.83 -12.96 13.32
C TYR A 157 -17.20 -13.89 12.29
N TYR A 158 -18.06 -14.48 11.45
CA TYR A 158 -17.60 -15.08 10.20
C TYR A 158 -17.32 -13.93 9.23
N LEU A 159 -16.10 -13.88 8.71
CA LEU A 159 -15.66 -12.88 7.74
C LEU A 159 -15.76 -13.50 6.35
N ASP A 160 -16.72 -13.03 5.55
CA ASP A 160 -16.91 -13.48 4.18
C ASP A 160 -16.25 -12.52 3.18
N SER A 161 -15.88 -13.04 2.00
CA SER A 161 -15.37 -12.22 0.89
C SER A 161 -14.25 -11.26 1.32
N VAL A 162 -13.24 -11.79 2.03
CA VAL A 162 -12.15 -10.97 2.57
C VAL A 162 -11.27 -10.41 1.45
N HIS A 163 -10.99 -9.12 1.51
CA HIS A 163 -10.06 -8.41 0.62
C HIS A 163 -8.98 -7.73 1.46
N VAL A 164 -7.75 -7.68 0.94
CA VAL A 164 -6.60 -7.07 1.61
C VAL A 164 -5.96 -6.10 0.63
N GLY A 165 -5.67 -4.89 1.09
CA GLY A 165 -5.06 -3.84 0.28
C GLY A 165 -3.96 -3.11 1.03
N LEU A 166 -3.11 -2.43 0.27
CA LEU A 166 -2.16 -1.45 0.79
C LEU A 166 -2.61 -0.07 0.33
N TYR A 167 -2.96 0.78 1.27
CA TYR A 167 -3.10 2.22 1.04
C TYR A 167 -1.71 2.86 1.03
N VAL A 168 -1.49 3.81 0.13
CA VAL A 168 -0.23 4.52 -0.06
C VAL A 168 -0.54 5.99 -0.34
N ASP A 169 0.09 6.86 0.43
CA ASP A 169 0.13 8.31 0.26
C ASP A 169 1.60 8.72 0.10
N GLY A 170 1.95 9.24 -1.08
CA GLY A 170 3.33 9.33 -1.56
C GLY A 170 4.12 10.51 -1.00
N ASP A 171 3.54 11.70 -1.05
CA ASP A 171 4.20 13.00 -0.85
C ASP A 171 5.68 12.98 -1.25
N CYS A 172 5.97 12.87 -2.54
CA CYS A 172 7.34 12.72 -3.04
C CYS A 172 8.11 14.05 -3.00
N HIS A 173 8.77 14.35 -1.89
CA HIS A 173 9.49 15.61 -1.70
C HIS A 173 10.81 15.45 -0.91
N PRO A 174 11.62 16.51 -0.76
CA PRO A 174 12.77 16.49 0.13
C PRO A 174 12.38 16.17 1.57
N VAL A 175 13.19 15.38 2.26
CA VAL A 175 13.00 15.07 3.70
C VAL A 175 12.93 16.38 4.50
N ILE A 176 11.79 16.64 5.11
CA ILE A 176 11.55 17.87 5.87
C ILE A 176 10.48 17.69 6.94
N SER A 177 10.69 18.29 8.11
CA SER A 177 9.71 18.30 9.20
C SER A 177 8.79 19.52 9.21
N ASP A 178 8.95 20.45 8.26
CA ASP A 178 8.14 21.66 8.12
C ASP A 178 6.84 21.32 7.37
N PRO A 179 5.67 21.40 8.00
CA PRO A 179 4.41 20.97 7.39
C PRO A 179 4.04 21.78 6.15
N TRP A 180 4.47 23.05 6.07
CA TRP A 180 4.17 23.91 4.93
C TRP A 180 5.02 23.56 3.72
N SER A 181 6.27 23.16 3.96
CA SER A 181 7.14 22.65 2.92
C SER A 181 6.69 21.28 2.40
N ALA A 182 6.34 20.37 3.30
CA ALA A 182 5.78 19.07 2.93
C ALA A 182 4.50 19.23 2.10
N TRP A 183 3.60 20.14 2.52
CA TRP A 183 2.39 20.47 1.77
C TRP A 183 2.65 20.81 0.31
N PHE A 184 3.60 21.70 0.02
CA PHE A 184 3.86 22.12 -1.36
C PHE A 184 4.56 21.06 -2.19
N GLY A 185 5.45 20.27 -1.58
CA GLY A 185 6.16 19.20 -2.28
C GLY A 185 5.30 17.98 -2.60
N ALA A 186 4.11 17.87 -1.99
CA ALA A 186 3.18 16.75 -2.24
C ALA A 186 2.25 16.96 -3.45
N GLN A 187 2.28 18.14 -4.09
CA GLN A 187 1.20 18.55 -5.01
C GLN A 187 1.34 18.01 -6.44
N ASP A 188 2.43 17.34 -6.76
CA ASP A 188 2.79 16.89 -8.10
C ASP A 188 3.19 15.42 -8.16
N ASP A 189 2.71 14.62 -7.20
CA ASP A 189 2.83 13.18 -7.24
C ASP A 189 1.99 12.56 -8.36
N ILE A 190 2.57 11.58 -9.04
CA ILE A 190 1.90 10.72 -10.01
C ILE A 190 2.07 9.25 -9.64
N THR A 191 1.03 8.46 -9.86
CA THR A 191 1.06 7.01 -9.64
C THR A 191 0.65 6.21 -10.87
N GLY A 192 1.03 4.94 -10.92
CA GLY A 192 0.54 4.02 -11.93
C GLY A 192 0.72 2.56 -11.55
N LEU A 193 0.36 1.68 -12.47
CA LEU A 193 0.53 0.24 -12.34
C LEU A 193 1.38 -0.30 -13.47
N CYS A 194 2.62 -0.66 -13.13
CA CYS A 194 3.49 -1.38 -14.02
C CYS A 194 3.09 -2.87 -14.04
N ILE A 195 2.28 -3.24 -15.03
CA ILE A 195 1.83 -4.62 -15.26
C ILE A 195 2.97 -5.46 -15.89
N TRP A 196 3.84 -4.81 -16.68
CA TRP A 196 4.81 -5.44 -17.60
C TRP A 196 6.24 -4.97 -17.41
N ARG A 197 7.22 -5.88 -17.58
CA ARG A 197 8.64 -5.51 -17.55
C ARG A 197 9.07 -4.64 -18.75
N ASP A 198 8.52 -4.88 -19.94
CA ASP A 198 8.72 -4.09 -21.18
C ASP A 198 7.57 -4.42 -22.17
N PRO A 199 6.85 -3.45 -22.77
CA PRO A 199 5.82 -3.68 -23.78
C PRO A 199 6.26 -4.57 -24.97
N ILE A 200 7.52 -4.48 -25.43
CA ILE A 200 8.08 -5.30 -26.51
C ILE A 200 8.38 -6.72 -26.01
N ASP A 201 8.72 -6.86 -24.73
CA ASP A 201 8.90 -8.15 -24.08
C ASP A 201 7.56 -8.83 -23.72
N THR A 202 6.43 -8.11 -23.86
CA THR A 202 5.11 -8.70 -23.65
C THR A 202 4.61 -9.52 -24.82
N LEU A 203 5.13 -9.38 -26.04
CA LEU A 203 4.60 -10.09 -27.21
C LEU A 203 5.57 -11.17 -27.70
N TRP A 204 5.03 -12.33 -28.09
CA TRP A 204 5.86 -13.35 -28.72
C TRP A 204 6.39 -12.84 -30.08
N PRO A 205 7.70 -13.01 -30.36
CA PRO A 205 8.25 -12.68 -31.67
C PRO A 205 7.53 -13.41 -32.80
N SER A 206 7.68 -12.88 -34.02
CA SER A 206 7.24 -13.56 -35.23
C SER A 206 7.77 -15.00 -35.29
N GLU A 207 6.93 -15.92 -35.75
CA GLU A 207 7.20 -17.36 -35.90
C GLU A 207 7.38 -18.16 -34.59
N THR A 208 7.00 -17.60 -33.44
CA THR A 208 7.07 -18.34 -32.17
C THR A 208 5.97 -19.40 -32.08
N ILE A 209 6.38 -20.67 -31.97
CA ILE A 209 5.50 -21.80 -31.69
C ILE A 209 5.61 -22.18 -30.21
N LEU A 210 4.45 -22.28 -29.57
CA LEU A 210 4.33 -22.57 -28.16
C LEU A 210 3.76 -23.97 -27.94
N TYR A 211 4.58 -24.83 -27.35
CA TYR A 211 4.24 -26.22 -27.12
C TYR A 211 3.56 -26.41 -25.75
N THR A 212 2.48 -27.16 -25.72
CA THR A 212 1.74 -27.54 -24.51
C THR A 212 1.60 -29.06 -24.44
N TRP A 213 1.82 -29.63 -23.26
CA TRP A 213 1.63 -31.05 -23.03
C TRP A 213 0.15 -31.36 -22.76
N ASN A 214 -0.46 -32.28 -23.52
CA ASN A 214 -1.88 -32.60 -23.40
C ASN A 214 -2.16 -33.95 -22.71
N GLY A 215 -1.17 -34.52 -22.03
CA GLY A 215 -1.27 -35.84 -21.38
C GLY A 215 -0.84 -37.02 -22.26
N SER A 216 -0.68 -36.83 -23.58
CA SER A 216 -0.23 -37.88 -24.51
C SER A 216 0.88 -37.45 -25.47
N GLY A 217 1.15 -36.14 -25.55
CA GLY A 217 2.16 -35.55 -26.41
C GLY A 217 2.21 -34.04 -26.25
N TYR A 218 3.18 -33.41 -26.92
CA TYR A 218 3.23 -31.96 -27.07
C TYR A 218 2.44 -31.51 -28.30
N THR A 219 1.57 -30.52 -28.14
CA THR A 219 0.87 -29.81 -29.23
C THR A 219 1.36 -28.37 -29.29
N GLY A 220 1.73 -27.91 -30.48
CA GLY A 220 2.21 -26.54 -30.71
C GLY A 220 1.13 -25.64 -31.29
N ILE A 221 1.03 -24.39 -30.79
CA ILE A 221 0.23 -23.32 -31.38
C ILE A 221 1.13 -22.13 -31.75
N ASN A 222 0.83 -21.45 -32.86
CA ASN A 222 1.51 -20.20 -33.20
C ASN A 222 0.96 -19.09 -32.30
N VAL A 223 1.86 -18.42 -31.59
CA VAL A 223 1.51 -17.37 -30.62
C VAL A 223 2.11 -16.02 -30.97
N SER A 224 2.67 -15.85 -32.17
CA SER A 224 3.25 -14.58 -32.60
C SER A 224 2.28 -13.41 -32.46
N GLY A 225 2.78 -12.32 -31.86
CA GLY A 225 1.99 -11.13 -31.60
C GLY A 225 0.92 -11.31 -30.51
N LEU A 226 0.75 -12.52 -29.96
CA LEU A 226 0.01 -12.70 -28.71
C LEU A 226 0.90 -12.34 -27.53
N PRO A 227 0.29 -12.03 -26.39
CA PRO A 227 1.10 -11.79 -25.22
C PRO A 227 1.81 -13.04 -24.65
N LYS A 228 2.99 -12.84 -24.05
CA LYS A 228 3.84 -13.88 -23.44
C LYS A 228 3.28 -14.43 -22.14
N TYR A 229 2.31 -13.74 -21.55
CA TYR A 229 1.62 -14.15 -20.34
C TYR A 229 0.42 -15.03 -20.66
N ARG A 230 0.21 -16.08 -19.86
CA ARG A 230 -0.99 -16.94 -19.93
C ARG A 230 -1.78 -16.97 -18.63
N SER A 231 -1.27 -16.32 -17.60
CA SER A 231 -1.84 -16.27 -16.27
C SER A 231 -1.47 -14.96 -15.60
N VAL A 232 -2.26 -14.57 -14.59
CA VAL A 232 -1.96 -13.39 -13.78
C VAL A 232 -0.62 -13.48 -13.03
N LYS A 233 -0.09 -14.70 -12.90
CA LYS A 233 1.21 -15.01 -12.29
C LYS A 233 2.41 -14.54 -13.12
N ASP A 234 2.20 -14.22 -14.40
CA ASP A 234 3.25 -13.76 -15.31
C ASP A 234 3.39 -12.23 -15.30
N TYR A 235 2.48 -11.52 -14.62
CA TYR A 235 2.55 -10.07 -14.44
C TYR A 235 3.58 -9.71 -13.35
N ILE A 236 4.23 -8.55 -13.47
CA ILE A 236 5.05 -8.02 -12.38
C ILE A 236 4.21 -7.29 -11.31
N LEU A 237 3.09 -6.67 -11.71
CA LEU A 237 2.09 -5.99 -10.87
C LEU A 237 2.74 -5.12 -9.78
N THR A 238 3.52 -4.15 -10.23
CA THR A 238 4.14 -3.17 -9.34
C THR A 238 3.38 -1.86 -9.47
N ALA A 239 2.61 -1.50 -8.44
CA ALA A 239 2.12 -0.13 -8.32
C ALA A 239 3.30 0.77 -7.97
N TRP A 240 3.35 1.96 -8.53
CA TRP A 240 4.46 2.90 -8.34
C TRP A 240 3.94 4.31 -8.06
N ILE A 241 4.75 5.11 -7.38
CA ILE A 241 4.52 6.55 -7.18
C ILE A 241 5.85 7.29 -7.37
N ALA A 242 5.76 8.50 -7.93
CA ALA A 242 6.89 9.35 -8.25
C ALA A 242 6.47 10.82 -8.25
N ASP A 243 7.45 11.71 -8.09
CA ASP A 243 7.32 13.14 -8.39
C ASP A 243 7.24 13.32 -9.93
N ALA A 244 6.25 14.09 -10.42
CA ALA A 244 5.91 14.14 -11.83
C ALA A 244 6.97 14.81 -12.71
N ASP A 245 7.60 15.88 -12.24
CA ASP A 245 8.62 16.61 -13.00
C ASP A 245 10.04 16.37 -12.50
N GLY A 246 10.16 15.67 -11.37
CA GLY A 246 11.37 15.34 -10.65
C GLY A 246 12.01 16.57 -10.01
N TYR A 247 11.30 17.68 -9.80
CA TYR A 247 11.84 18.95 -9.36
C TYR A 247 10.98 19.63 -8.29
N ASN A 248 11.55 19.71 -7.09
CA ASN A 248 10.97 20.45 -5.99
C ASN A 248 11.45 21.90 -5.98
N ASP A 249 10.55 22.84 -5.69
CA ASP A 249 10.85 24.27 -5.67
C ASP A 249 11.31 24.79 -4.29
N ALA A 250 11.47 26.11 -4.17
CA ALA A 250 11.90 26.72 -2.91
C ALA A 250 10.84 26.69 -1.80
N TYR A 251 9.57 26.44 -2.14
CA TYR A 251 8.49 26.29 -1.18
C TYR A 251 8.40 24.85 -0.65
N SER A 252 8.91 23.88 -1.41
CA SER A 252 8.86 22.44 -1.12
C SER A 252 10.06 21.96 -0.29
N GLY A 253 10.54 22.79 0.65
CA GLY A 253 11.72 22.48 1.47
C GLY A 253 13.08 22.78 0.80
N GLY A 254 13.06 23.20 -0.47
CA GLY A 254 14.21 23.77 -1.17
C GLY A 254 14.41 23.17 -2.57
N PRO A 255 15.08 23.90 -3.48
CA PRO A 255 15.34 23.41 -4.83
C PRO A 255 16.11 22.09 -4.82
N SER A 256 15.46 20.99 -5.22
CA SER A 256 16.02 19.64 -5.21
C SER A 256 15.44 18.80 -6.33
N ASP A 257 16.27 17.94 -6.90
CA ASP A 257 15.80 16.94 -7.84
C ASP A 257 15.26 15.73 -7.07
N GLN A 258 14.14 15.15 -7.52
CA GLN A 258 13.45 13.98 -6.96
C GLN A 258 13.26 12.88 -8.04
N PRO A 259 14.34 12.38 -8.66
CA PRO A 259 14.25 11.60 -9.91
C PRO A 259 13.85 10.12 -9.74
N GLU A 260 13.77 9.63 -8.50
CA GLU A 260 13.48 8.22 -8.24
C GLU A 260 11.97 7.96 -8.14
N CYS A 261 11.60 6.69 -8.04
CA CYS A 261 10.23 6.27 -7.73
C CYS A 261 10.27 5.12 -6.72
N ILE A 262 9.18 4.94 -5.99
CA ILE A 262 8.98 3.72 -5.20
C ILE A 262 7.94 2.84 -5.87
N GLY A 263 8.03 1.55 -5.59
CA GLY A 263 7.06 0.58 -6.05
C GLY A 263 6.71 -0.44 -4.98
N CYS A 264 5.44 -0.79 -4.91
CA CYS A 264 4.94 -1.89 -4.09
C CYS A 264 4.36 -2.98 -4.99
N ARG A 265 4.59 -4.23 -4.62
CA ARG A 265 4.01 -5.38 -5.31
C ARG A 265 3.70 -6.48 -4.33
N LEU A 266 2.63 -7.22 -4.63
CA LEU A 266 2.30 -8.42 -3.90
C LEU A 266 3.27 -9.56 -4.29
N LEU A 267 3.77 -10.27 -3.29
CA LEU A 267 4.62 -11.45 -3.45
C LEU A 267 3.82 -12.67 -2.99
N GLY A 268 3.62 -13.64 -3.88
CA GLY A 268 2.90 -14.86 -3.52
C GLY A 268 2.79 -15.85 -4.67
N PRO A 269 2.62 -17.16 -4.39
CA PRO A 269 2.53 -18.18 -5.42
C PRO A 269 1.22 -18.08 -6.23
N GLU A 270 0.14 -17.55 -5.62
CA GLU A 270 -1.17 -17.33 -6.25
C GLU A 270 -1.82 -16.05 -5.71
N ILE A 271 -2.00 -15.05 -6.58
CA ILE A 271 -2.84 -13.88 -6.30
C ILE A 271 -3.95 -13.91 -7.36
N PRO A 272 -5.14 -14.48 -7.06
CA PRO A 272 -6.13 -14.80 -8.08
C PRO A 272 -6.84 -13.56 -8.65
N CYS A 273 -6.93 -12.48 -7.87
CA CYS A 273 -7.54 -11.21 -8.25
C CYS A 273 -6.74 -10.07 -7.62
N VAL A 274 -6.46 -9.03 -8.40
CA VAL A 274 -5.82 -7.79 -7.95
C VAL A 274 -6.67 -6.62 -8.43
N SER A 275 -6.68 -5.56 -7.63
CA SER A 275 -7.19 -4.25 -8.00
C SER A 275 -6.04 -3.26 -7.86
N TYR A 276 -6.05 -2.22 -8.67
CA TYR A 276 -5.21 -1.03 -8.52
C TYR A 276 -6.13 0.16 -8.71
N ASN A 277 -6.20 0.99 -7.69
CA ASN A 277 -7.06 2.16 -7.66
C ASN A 277 -6.21 3.35 -7.19
N TRP A 278 -6.41 4.52 -7.79
CA TRP A 278 -5.83 5.77 -7.32
C TRP A 278 -6.87 6.88 -7.33
N TRP A 279 -6.69 7.89 -6.49
CA TRP A 279 -7.58 9.04 -6.44
C TRP A 279 -6.78 10.30 -6.16
N LEU A 280 -7.30 11.43 -6.63
CA LEU A 280 -6.87 12.77 -6.28
C LEU A 280 -7.76 13.27 -5.15
N SER A 281 -7.15 13.73 -4.06
CA SER A 281 -7.84 14.29 -2.90
C SER A 281 -7.35 15.72 -2.67
N ASP A 282 -8.28 16.67 -2.61
CA ASP A 282 -8.01 18.11 -2.51
C ASP A 282 -8.83 18.72 -1.34
N PRO A 283 -8.32 19.78 -0.69
CA PRO A 283 -9.11 20.56 0.27
C PRO A 283 -10.44 21.09 -0.26
N ASP A 284 -10.59 21.24 -1.57
CA ASP A 284 -11.87 21.46 -2.26
C ASP A 284 -12.40 20.12 -2.80
N PRO A 285 -13.39 19.49 -2.13
CA PRO A 285 -13.96 18.21 -2.57
C PRO A 285 -14.64 18.24 -3.95
N SER A 286 -14.75 19.40 -4.59
CA SER A 286 -15.21 19.50 -5.99
C SER A 286 -14.11 19.23 -7.01
N LEU A 287 -12.84 19.25 -6.58
CA LEU A 287 -11.66 18.90 -7.38
C LEU A 287 -11.26 17.44 -7.22
N ASP A 288 -11.72 16.79 -6.15
CA ASP A 288 -11.58 15.36 -5.91
C ASP A 288 -11.97 14.52 -7.13
N TRP A 289 -11.17 13.48 -7.36
CA TRP A 289 -11.44 12.49 -8.38
C TRP A 289 -11.01 11.11 -7.89
N GLY A 290 -11.85 10.10 -8.09
CA GLY A 290 -11.47 8.71 -7.91
C GLY A 290 -12.26 7.82 -8.88
N PRO A 291 -11.79 6.59 -9.11
CA PRO A 291 -12.57 5.61 -9.85
C PRO A 291 -13.87 5.34 -9.09
N SER A 292 -15.00 5.61 -9.74
CA SER A 292 -16.30 5.10 -9.30
C SER A 292 -16.93 4.35 -10.47
N ASP A 293 -17.53 3.19 -10.18
CA ASP A 293 -18.39 2.48 -11.11
C ASP A 293 -19.80 3.10 -11.11
N PRO A 294 -20.19 3.86 -12.15
CA PRO A 294 -21.50 4.51 -12.18
C PRO A 294 -22.67 3.51 -12.24
N ALA A 295 -22.40 2.24 -12.54
CA ALA A 295 -23.40 1.17 -12.54
C ALA A 295 -23.62 0.57 -11.13
N ASN A 296 -22.69 0.79 -10.19
CA ASN A 296 -22.83 0.36 -8.82
C ASN A 296 -23.37 1.53 -7.96
N PRO A 297 -24.64 1.50 -7.52
CA PRO A 297 -25.23 2.59 -6.74
C PRO A 297 -24.60 2.74 -5.34
N GLU A 298 -23.81 1.76 -4.88
CA GLU A 298 -23.05 1.83 -3.64
C GLU A 298 -21.64 2.43 -3.85
N ASP A 299 -21.15 2.47 -5.09
CA ASP A 299 -19.88 3.09 -5.49
C ASP A 299 -20.09 4.56 -5.81
N VAL A 300 -20.21 5.34 -4.75
CA VAL A 300 -20.47 6.77 -4.82
C VAL A 300 -19.19 7.53 -5.21
N ASN A 301 -19.34 8.57 -6.03
CA ASN A 301 -18.23 9.41 -6.48
C ASN A 301 -17.69 10.27 -5.32
N HIS A 302 -16.82 9.68 -4.50
CA HIS A 302 -16.14 10.28 -3.37
C HIS A 302 -14.77 9.64 -3.20
N THR A 303 -13.82 10.40 -2.67
CA THR A 303 -12.48 9.90 -2.38
C THR A 303 -12.45 9.33 -0.94
N PRO A 304 -11.66 8.28 -0.69
CA PRO A 304 -11.51 7.68 0.64
C PRO A 304 -11.00 8.59 1.74
N SER A 305 -10.47 9.72 1.34
CA SER A 305 -9.58 10.54 2.13
C SER A 305 -10.07 11.99 2.15
N ASP A 306 -11.36 12.26 2.00
CA ASP A 306 -11.86 13.65 2.10
C ASP A 306 -11.62 14.21 3.52
N ALA A 307 -10.97 15.38 3.61
CA ALA A 307 -10.63 16.04 4.88
C ALA A 307 -11.84 16.41 5.75
N TYR A 308 -13.03 16.51 5.16
CA TYR A 308 -14.27 16.94 5.82
C TYR A 308 -15.34 15.85 5.90
N TYR A 309 -15.07 14.66 5.35
CA TYR A 309 -16.03 13.57 5.30
C TYR A 309 -15.43 12.27 5.84
N VAL A 310 -16.20 11.61 6.70
CA VAL A 310 -15.85 10.28 7.19
C VAL A 310 -16.23 9.28 6.10
N PHE A 311 -15.22 8.70 5.45
CA PHE A 311 -15.46 7.77 4.36
C PHE A 311 -15.92 6.41 4.90
N PRO A 312 -17.16 5.98 4.60
CA PRO A 312 -17.74 4.82 5.27
C PRO A 312 -17.04 3.51 4.85
N ASP A 313 -17.04 2.54 5.76
CA ASP A 313 -16.60 1.15 5.51
C ASP A 313 -17.08 0.58 4.18
N SER A 314 -18.32 0.88 3.80
CA SER A 314 -18.90 0.36 2.57
C SER A 314 -18.16 0.84 1.33
N ALA A 315 -17.72 2.10 1.31
CA ALA A 315 -17.00 2.66 0.18
C ALA A 315 -15.53 2.18 0.18
N LYS A 316 -14.89 2.09 1.36
CA LYS A 316 -13.55 1.48 1.53
C LYS A 316 -13.53 0.04 1.01
N TYR A 317 -14.56 -0.74 1.36
CA TYR A 317 -14.68 -2.13 0.94
C TYR A 317 -14.91 -2.27 -0.57
N ILE A 318 -15.69 -1.37 -1.18
CA ILE A 318 -15.90 -1.37 -2.64
C ILE A 318 -14.57 -1.15 -3.37
N LEU A 319 -13.74 -0.21 -2.93
CA LEU A 319 -12.42 -0.01 -3.53
C LEU A 319 -11.52 -1.23 -3.44
N LEU A 320 -11.53 -1.92 -2.29
CA LEU A 320 -10.80 -3.18 -2.12
C LEU A 320 -11.31 -4.30 -3.03
N SER A 321 -12.60 -4.29 -3.40
CA SER A 321 -13.29 -5.41 -4.04
C SER A 321 -13.73 -5.17 -5.49
N ASN A 322 -13.55 -3.97 -6.04
CA ASN A 322 -14.03 -3.58 -7.37
C ASN A 322 -13.33 -4.30 -8.53
N ARG A 323 -12.11 -4.84 -8.32
CA ARG A 323 -11.27 -5.51 -9.33
C ARG A 323 -10.87 -4.62 -10.51
N SER A 324 -10.98 -3.31 -10.33
CA SER A 324 -10.55 -2.33 -11.33
C SER A 324 -9.03 -2.23 -11.35
N LEU A 325 -8.49 -1.97 -12.54
CA LEU A 325 -7.11 -1.54 -12.73
C LEU A 325 -7.18 -0.16 -13.38
N ASP A 326 -6.99 0.86 -12.57
CA ASP A 326 -7.02 2.24 -13.04
C ASP A 326 -5.89 2.50 -14.05
N PRO A 327 -6.10 3.40 -15.01
CA PRO A 327 -5.03 3.84 -15.90
C PRO A 327 -3.94 4.54 -15.09
N ASP A 328 -2.70 4.50 -15.58
CA ASP A 328 -1.64 5.31 -14.99
C ASP A 328 -2.04 6.80 -14.98
N GLN A 329 -1.70 7.48 -13.90
CA GLN A 329 -1.80 8.93 -13.74
C GLN A 329 -0.67 9.59 -14.55
N ILE A 330 -0.67 9.33 -15.87
CA ILE A 330 0.28 9.92 -16.82
C ILE A 330 -0.56 10.48 -17.97
N GLY A 331 -0.93 11.75 -17.86
CA GLY A 331 -1.77 12.43 -18.85
C GLY A 331 -1.80 13.94 -18.62
N PRO A 332 -2.53 14.71 -19.44
CA PRO A 332 -2.62 16.17 -19.32
C PRO A 332 -3.34 16.66 -18.04
N ARG A 333 -3.54 15.79 -17.05
CA ARG A 333 -4.26 16.07 -15.81
C ARG A 333 -3.48 15.76 -14.53
N GLY A 334 -2.14 15.72 -14.63
CA GLY A 334 -1.30 15.39 -13.47
C GLY A 334 -1.52 13.93 -13.19
#